data_AF-A0A6B3NHH4-F1
#
_entry.id   AF-A0A6B3NHH4-F1
#
_cell.length_a   1.000
_cell.length_b   1.000
_cell.length_c   1.000
_cell.angle_alpha   90.00
_cell.angle_beta   90.00
_cell.angle_gamma   90.00
#
_symmetry.space_group_name_H-M   'P 1'
#
loop_
_entity.id
_entity.type
_entity.pdbx_description
1 polymer ?
#
loop_
_entity_poly.entity_id
_entity_poly.type
_entity_poly.pdbx_seq_one_letter_code
_entity_poly.pdbx_strand_id
1 'polypeptide(L)'
;MNLEPNIPVMVVMGYKNIQDVALGLSFALALDQLRPDLDDSTSKPLSSNQSPAGSYFAFLQREDGYELVWQQLSRLSALPAPPLNLWVIAPGLKRRSYPQQLELSTQTTCTLDPTQHYRIGIPYQLYRCL
;
A
#
# COMPACT_ATOMS: atom_id res chain seq x y z
N MET A 1 9.56 2.11 -3.40
CA MET A 1 8.47 1.17 -3.07
C MET A 1 8.79 -0.29 -3.38
N ASN A 2 9.83 -0.61 -4.17
CA ASN A 2 10.27 -1.98 -4.45
C ASN A 2 11.53 -2.38 -3.65
N LEU A 3 11.46 -2.43 -2.31
CA LEU A 3 12.63 -2.73 -1.47
C LEU A 3 12.90 -4.24 -1.36
N GLU A 4 11.85 -5.05 -1.19
CA GLU A 4 11.92 -6.51 -1.11
C GLU A 4 11.00 -7.10 -2.19
N PRO A 5 11.55 -7.50 -3.34
CA PRO A 5 10.76 -8.00 -4.47
C PRO A 5 9.96 -9.27 -4.15
N ASN A 6 10.44 -10.08 -3.19
CA ASN A 6 9.81 -11.35 -2.81
C ASN A 6 8.70 -11.20 -1.76
N ILE A 7 8.47 -9.99 -1.25
CA ILE A 7 7.39 -9.70 -0.30
C ILE A 7 6.26 -9.00 -1.06
N PRO A 8 5.00 -9.46 -0.92
CA PRO A 8 3.84 -8.76 -1.44
C PRO A 8 3.86 -7.29 -1.04
N VAL A 9 3.40 -6.42 -1.93
CA VAL A 9 3.33 -4.98 -1.66
C VAL A 9 1.90 -4.51 -1.84
N MET A 10 1.41 -3.76 -0.86
CA MET A 10 0.17 -3.03 -0.97
C MET A 10 0.46 -1.54 -0.96
N VAL A 11 -0.11 -0.81 -1.91
CA VAL A 11 -0.04 0.65 -1.96
C VAL A 11 -1.43 1.23 -1.75
N VAL A 12 -1.55 2.08 -0.74
CA VAL A 12 -2.79 2.75 -0.36
C VAL A 12 -2.66 4.23 -0.66
N MET A 13 -3.56 4.76 -1.49
CA MET A 13 -3.65 6.17 -1.83
C MET A 13 -4.84 6.81 -1.12
N GLY A 14 -4.57 7.72 -0.19
CA GLY A 14 -5.61 8.57 0.39
C GLY A 14 -5.94 9.74 -0.54
N TYR A 15 -7.03 9.66 -1.31
CA TYR A 15 -7.36 10.63 -2.36
C TYR A 15 -8.51 11.57 -1.98
N LYS A 16 -8.39 12.85 -2.36
CA LYS A 16 -9.46 13.86 -2.19
C LYS A 16 -10.11 14.26 -3.50
N ASN A 17 -9.40 14.13 -4.62
CA ASN A 17 -9.86 14.54 -5.94
C ASN A 17 -9.28 13.62 -7.02
N ILE A 18 -9.67 13.84 -8.28
CA ILE A 18 -9.23 13.00 -9.39
C ILE A 18 -7.72 13.13 -9.70
N GLN A 19 -7.09 14.26 -9.35
CA GLN A 19 -5.64 14.42 -9.54
C GLN A 19 -4.86 13.52 -8.57
N ASP A 20 -5.35 13.38 -7.33
CA ASP A 20 -4.82 12.41 -6.37
C ASP A 20 -4.99 10.98 -6.93
N VAL A 21 -6.13 10.64 -7.52
CA VAL A 21 -6.34 9.30 -8.14
C VAL A 21 -5.34 9.08 -9.29
N ALA A 22 -5.20 10.05 -10.21
CA ALA A 22 -4.27 9.97 -11.33
C ALA A 22 -2.82 9.80 -10.84
N LEU A 23 -2.44 10.51 -9.80
CA LEU A 23 -1.14 10.32 -9.15
C LEU A 23 -1.00 8.89 -8.61
N GLY A 24 -1.94 8.39 -7.82
CA GLY A 24 -1.84 7.03 -7.27
C GLY A 24 -1.72 5.97 -8.36
N LEU A 25 -2.44 6.14 -9.48
CA LEU A 25 -2.31 5.27 -10.65
C LEU A 25 -0.92 5.37 -11.31
N SER A 26 -0.30 6.55 -11.34
CA SER A 26 1.08 6.69 -11.84
C SER A 26 2.09 5.90 -11.00
N PHE A 27 1.89 5.84 -9.68
CA PHE A 27 2.69 4.96 -8.80
C PHE A 27 2.41 3.49 -9.07
N ALA A 28 1.14 3.13 -9.33
CA ALA A 28 0.78 1.75 -9.65
C ALA A 28 1.46 1.27 -10.93
N LEU A 29 1.39 2.07 -11.99
CA LEU A 29 2.07 1.81 -13.26
C LEU A 29 3.59 1.71 -13.10
N ALA A 30 4.20 2.60 -12.31
CA ALA A 30 5.64 2.55 -12.07
C ALA A 30 6.06 1.31 -11.26
N LEU A 31 5.23 0.85 -10.33
CA LEU A 31 5.51 -0.34 -9.52
C LEU A 31 5.36 -1.62 -10.36
N ASP A 32 4.35 -1.68 -11.22
CA ASP A 32 4.14 -2.75 -12.19
C ASP A 32 5.37 -2.95 -13.09
N GLN A 33 5.91 -1.87 -13.66
CA GLN A 33 7.14 -1.90 -14.46
C GLN A 33 8.37 -2.44 -13.70
N LEU A 34 8.40 -2.28 -12.37
CA LEU A 34 9.48 -2.79 -11.52
C LEU A 34 9.25 -4.24 -11.05
N ARG A 35 8.06 -4.79 -11.29
CA ARG A 35 7.61 -6.13 -10.85
C ARG A 35 6.83 -6.88 -11.96
N PRO A 36 7.35 -6.96 -13.20
CA PRO A 36 6.59 -7.49 -14.34
C PRO A 36 6.19 -8.97 -14.23
N ASP A 37 6.91 -9.75 -13.42
CA ASP A 37 6.68 -11.21 -13.27
C ASP A 37 5.61 -11.57 -12.23
N LEU A 38 5.01 -10.58 -11.56
CA LEU A 38 4.11 -10.76 -10.42
C LEU A 38 2.66 -10.41 -10.73
N ASP A 39 2.39 -10.08 -11.99
CA ASP A 39 1.08 -9.67 -12.49
C ASP A 39 0.23 -10.89 -12.90
N ASP A 40 -0.80 -11.16 -12.09
CA ASP A 40 -1.78 -12.24 -12.25
C ASP A 40 -2.71 -12.06 -13.49
N SER A 41 -2.53 -10.96 -14.24
CA SER A 41 -3.28 -10.66 -15.47
C SER A 41 -2.92 -11.60 -16.64
N THR A 42 -1.78 -12.31 -16.56
CA THR A 42 -1.45 -13.42 -17.46
C THR A 42 -1.35 -14.71 -16.66
N SER A 43 -2.50 -15.38 -16.52
CA SER A 43 -2.67 -16.74 -16.02
C SER A 43 -1.45 -17.66 -16.25
N LYS A 44 -0.54 -17.72 -15.28
CA LYS A 44 0.38 -18.84 -15.11
C LYS A 44 -0.01 -19.48 -13.79
N PRO A 45 -0.45 -20.75 -13.78
CA PRO A 45 -0.84 -21.41 -12.55
C PRO A 45 0.40 -21.49 -11.66
N LEU A 46 0.40 -20.76 -10.54
CA LEU A 46 1.42 -20.92 -9.52
C LEU A 46 1.32 -22.33 -8.97
N SER A 47 2.43 -23.06 -9.06
CA SER A 47 2.70 -24.28 -8.31
C SER A 47 2.33 -24.05 -6.84
N SER A 48 1.60 -24.99 -6.25
CA SER A 48 0.76 -24.88 -5.05
C SER A 48 1.47 -24.58 -3.71
N ASN A 49 2.70 -24.06 -3.69
CA ASN A 49 3.48 -23.82 -2.47
C ASN A 49 4.26 -22.49 -2.41
N GLN A 50 3.99 -21.51 -3.27
CA GLN A 50 4.59 -20.18 -3.18
C GLN A 50 3.50 -19.11 -3.19
N SER A 51 3.36 -18.35 -2.10
CA SER A 51 2.53 -17.14 -2.12
C SER A 51 3.14 -16.16 -3.13
N PRO A 52 2.42 -15.76 -4.19
CA PRO A 52 2.96 -14.83 -5.16
C PRO A 52 3.22 -13.48 -4.49
N ALA A 53 4.40 -12.91 -4.69
CA ALA A 53 4.74 -11.57 -4.25
C ALA A 53 3.97 -10.51 -5.06
N GLY A 54 2.64 -10.49 -4.96
CA GLY A 54 1.78 -9.62 -5.77
C GLY A 54 1.86 -8.14 -5.41
N SER A 55 1.40 -7.30 -6.33
CA SER A 55 1.20 -5.86 -6.14
C SER A 55 -0.27 -5.54 -6.00
N TYR A 56 -0.66 -4.91 -4.89
CA TYR A 56 -2.05 -4.58 -4.56
C TYR A 56 -2.21 -3.08 -4.42
N PHE A 57 -3.35 -2.54 -4.86
CA PHE A 57 -3.62 -1.11 -4.83
C PHE A 57 -5.00 -0.83 -4.25
N ALA A 58 -5.07 0.12 -3.33
CA ALA A 58 -6.33 0.63 -2.81
C ALA A 58 -6.37 2.15 -2.87
N PHE A 59 -7.49 2.68 -3.36
CA PHE A 59 -7.77 4.11 -3.39
C PHE A 59 -8.86 4.39 -2.37
N LEU A 60 -8.48 5.10 -1.30
CA LEU A 60 -9.35 5.37 -0.16
C LEU A 60 -9.65 6.87 -0.11
N GLN A 61 -10.93 7.21 -0.07
CA GLN A 61 -11.37 8.59 -0.12
C GLN A 61 -11.15 9.28 1.24
N ARG A 62 -10.55 10.47 1.24
CA ARG A 62 -10.17 11.21 2.47
C ARG A 62 -10.98 12.50 2.71
N GLU A 63 -12.26 12.53 2.33
CA GLU A 63 -13.10 13.74 2.41
C GLU A 63 -12.96 14.49 3.75
N ASP A 64 -12.98 13.75 4.86
CA ASP A 64 -12.86 14.29 6.23
C ASP A 64 -11.47 14.07 6.87
N GLY A 65 -10.44 13.84 6.04
CA GLY A 65 -9.07 13.61 6.49
C GLY A 65 -8.68 12.14 6.59
N TYR A 66 -7.56 11.89 7.28
CA TYR A 66 -6.91 10.57 7.25
C TYR A 66 -7.46 9.58 8.27
N GLU A 67 -8.18 10.03 9.30
CA GLU A 67 -8.84 9.13 10.24
C GLU A 67 -9.80 8.17 9.54
N LEU A 68 -10.57 8.67 8.56
CA LEU A 68 -11.47 7.84 7.75
C LEU A 68 -10.70 6.85 6.88
N VAL A 69 -9.55 7.27 6.33
CA VAL A 69 -8.67 6.39 5.54
C VAL A 69 -8.17 5.22 6.38
N TRP A 70 -7.77 5.46 7.63
CA TRP A 70 -7.34 4.40 8.56
C TRP A 70 -8.48 3.44 8.90
N GLN A 71 -9.69 3.95 9.11
CA GLN A 71 -10.87 3.12 9.35
C GLN A 71 -11.29 2.30 8.13
N GLN A 72 -11.17 2.87 6.93
CA GLN A 72 -11.44 2.14 5.67
C GLN A 72 -10.40 1.04 5.47
N LEU A 73 -9.12 1.34 5.74
CA LEU A 73 -8.01 0.40 5.65
C LEU A 73 -8.22 -0.83 6.54
N SER A 74 -8.68 -0.63 7.79
CA SER A 74 -8.93 -1.75 8.71
C SER A 74 -10.06 -2.66 8.28
N ARG A 75 -10.96 -2.18 7.40
CA ARG A 75 -12.13 -2.90 6.89
C ARG A 75 -11.92 -3.51 5.51
N LEU A 76 -10.76 -3.33 4.88
CA LEU A 76 -10.48 -3.92 3.57
C LEU A 76 -10.49 -5.44 3.66
N SER A 77 -11.29 -6.08 2.81
CA SER A 77 -11.35 -7.53 2.64
C SER A 77 -10.40 -7.99 1.53
N ALA A 78 -10.00 -9.27 1.58
CA ALA A 78 -9.21 -9.94 0.53
C ALA A 78 -7.81 -9.35 0.31
N LEU A 79 -7.01 -9.34 1.38
CA LEU A 79 -5.61 -8.91 1.33
C LEU A 79 -4.66 -10.10 1.46
N PRO A 80 -3.45 -10.01 0.88
CA PRO A 80 -2.43 -11.04 1.05
C PRO A 80 -2.10 -11.21 2.54
N ALA A 81 -1.89 -12.45 2.95
CA ALA A 81 -1.41 -12.75 4.29
C ALA A 81 -0.01 -12.15 4.52
N PRO A 82 0.34 -11.78 5.76
CA PRO A 82 1.71 -11.42 6.12
C PRO A 82 2.72 -12.52 5.75
N PRO A 83 3.99 -12.18 5.45
CA PRO A 83 4.56 -10.84 5.49
C PRO A 83 4.10 -9.95 4.32
N LEU A 84 3.81 -8.68 4.60
CA LEU A 84 3.32 -7.70 3.63
C LEU A 84 3.95 -6.33 3.88
N ASN A 85 4.41 -5.68 2.82
CA ASN A 85 4.84 -4.29 2.85
C ASN A 85 3.68 -3.37 2.46
N LEU A 86 3.26 -2.51 3.38
CA LEU A 86 2.19 -1.54 3.16
C LEU A 86 2.76 -0.14 2.96
N TRP A 87 2.66 0.39 1.75
CA TRP A 87 2.98 1.80 1.48
C TRP A 87 1.71 2.65 1.53
N VAL A 88 1.77 3.75 2.28
CA VAL A 88 0.69 4.72 2.33
C VAL A 88 1.15 6.01 1.67
N ILE A 89 0.50 6.39 0.57
CA ILE A 89 0.65 7.68 -0.11
C ILE A 89 -0.42 8.62 0.43
N ALA A 90 0.01 9.70 1.08
CA ALA A 90 -0.88 10.54 1.87
C ALA A 90 -0.69 12.05 1.60
N PRO A 91 -1.16 12.58 0.45
CA PRO A 91 -1.07 14.00 0.13
C PRO A 91 -1.51 14.93 1.27
N GLY A 92 -0.60 15.81 1.69
CA GLY A 92 -0.86 16.80 2.74
C GLY A 92 -0.74 16.28 4.18
N LEU A 93 -0.54 14.98 4.40
CA LEU A 93 -0.29 14.43 5.74
C LEU A 93 1.14 14.76 6.20
N LYS A 94 1.27 15.26 7.43
CA LYS A 94 2.58 15.54 8.02
C LYS A 94 3.20 14.24 8.53
N ARG A 95 4.53 14.09 8.46
CA ARG A 95 5.26 12.89 8.94
C ARG A 95 4.87 12.47 10.37
N ARG A 96 4.73 13.44 11.29
CA ARG A 96 4.33 13.18 12.69
C ARG A 96 2.88 12.72 12.88
N SER A 97 2.05 12.85 11.85
CA SER A 97 0.63 12.52 11.87
C SER A 97 0.35 11.12 11.33
N TYR A 98 1.37 10.39 10.89
CA TYR A 98 1.23 8.98 10.55
C TYR A 98 1.09 8.16 11.85
N PRO A 99 0.07 7.29 11.96
CA PRO A 99 -0.08 6.38 13.09
C PRO A 99 1.15 5.47 13.22
N GLN A 100 1.56 5.14 14.45
CA GLN A 100 2.64 4.17 14.67
C GLN A 100 2.24 2.74 14.26
N GLN A 101 0.95 2.43 14.36
CA GLN A 101 0.37 1.16 13.98
C GLN A 101 -0.88 1.41 13.13
N LEU A 102 -1.07 0.56 12.13
CA LEU A 102 -2.27 0.52 11.31
C LEU A 102 -2.85 -0.89 11.37
N GLU A 103 -4.17 -0.97 11.51
CA GLU A 103 -4.89 -2.22 11.34
C GLU A 103 -5.23 -2.41 9.86
N LEU A 104 -5.05 -3.63 9.38
CA LEU A 104 -5.32 -4.06 8.03
C LEU A 104 -6.21 -5.31 8.07
N SER A 105 -7.36 -5.27 7.41
CA SER A 105 -8.33 -6.38 7.35
C SER A 105 -8.72 -6.95 8.73
N THR A 106 -8.80 -6.11 9.77
CA THR A 106 -9.14 -6.45 11.18
C THR A 106 -8.26 -7.51 11.88
N GLN A 107 -7.28 -8.10 11.19
CA GLN A 107 -6.51 -9.25 11.67
C GLN A 107 -5.01 -9.00 11.63
N THR A 108 -4.56 -8.07 10.79
CA THR A 108 -3.14 -7.78 10.57
C THR A 108 -2.80 -6.42 11.14
N THR A 109 -1.80 -6.36 12.01
CA THR A 109 -1.25 -5.09 12.51
C THR A 109 0.03 -4.77 11.76
N CYS A 110 0.10 -3.59 11.16
CA CYS A 110 1.26 -3.11 10.43
C CYS A 110 1.95 -1.99 11.23
N THR A 111 3.26 -2.08 11.42
CA THR A 111 4.05 -1.12 12.20
C THR A 111 4.81 -0.17 11.28
N LEU A 112 4.80 1.12 11.61
CA LEU A 112 5.50 2.15 10.84
C LEU A 112 7.01 1.88 10.79
N ASP A 113 7.61 1.94 9.61
CA ASP A 113 9.07 1.91 9.45
C ASP A 113 9.62 3.34 9.41
N PRO A 114 10.26 3.84 10.49
CA PRO A 114 10.66 5.24 10.58
C PRO A 114 11.77 5.60 9.59
N THR A 115 12.49 4.60 9.07
CA THR A 115 13.58 4.79 8.11
C THR A 115 13.07 4.92 6.67
N GLN A 116 11.82 4.55 6.42
CA GLN A 116 11.22 4.47 5.09
C GLN A 116 10.10 5.51 4.90
N HIS A 117 10.43 6.76 5.18
CA HIS A 117 9.61 7.93 4.87
C HIS A 117 10.25 8.74 3.75
N TYR A 118 9.45 9.09 2.74
CA TYR A 118 9.92 9.87 1.61
C TYR A 118 8.94 10.97 1.25
N ARG A 119 9.44 12.05 0.65
CA ARG A 119 8.64 13.19 0.21
C ARG A 119 9.27 13.88 -0.99
N ILE A 120 8.90 13.44 -2.19
CA ILE A 120 9.20 14.15 -3.44
C ILE A 120 7.86 14.69 -3.94
N GLY A 121 7.53 15.92 -3.52
CA GLY A 121 6.20 16.52 -3.70
C GLY A 121 5.12 15.94 -2.77
N ILE A 122 4.96 14.61 -2.77
CA ILE A 122 3.88 13.90 -2.05
C ILE A 122 4.49 12.89 -1.08
N PRO A 123 4.05 12.86 0.20
CA PRO A 123 4.66 12.00 1.20
C PRO A 123 4.15 10.57 1.06
N TYR A 124 5.06 9.62 1.24
CA TYR A 124 4.74 8.20 1.34
C TYR A 124 5.54 7.53 2.44
N GLN A 125 4.87 6.63 3.15
CA GLN A 125 5.36 5.99 4.37
C GLN A 125 5.20 4.48 4.25
N LEU A 126 6.25 3.73 4.58
CA LEU A 126 6.17 2.28 4.69
C LEU A 126 5.72 1.85 6.08
N TYR A 127 4.90 0.80 6.09
CA TYR A 127 4.55 -0.01 7.22
C TYR A 127 4.91 -1.47 6.95
N ARG A 128 5.37 -2.18 7.98
CA ARG A 128 5.70 -3.60 7.95
C ARG A 128 4.59 -4.39 8.61
N CYS A 129 3.95 -5.27 7.87
CA CYS A 129 2.96 -6.22 8.40
C CYS A 129 3.66 -7.57 8.51
N LEU A 130 3.90 -8.04 9.73
CA LEU A 130 4.60 -9.30 10.02
C LEU A 130 3.60 -10.39 10.40
#